data_AF-A0AAP3FDA4-F1
#
_entry.id   AF-A0AAP3FDA4-F1
#
_cell.length_a   1.000
_cell.length_b   1.000
_cell.length_c   1.000
_cell.angle_alpha   90.00
_cell.angle_beta   90.00
_cell.angle_gamma   90.00
#
_symmetry.space_group_name_H-M   'P 1'
#
loop_
_entity.id
_entity.type
_entity.pdbx_description
1 polymer ?
#
loop_
_entity_poly.entity_id
_entity_poly.type
_entity_poly.pdbx_seq_one_letter_code
_entity_poly.pdbx_strand_id
1 'polypeptide(L)'
;MSNLTLSITTIGDLLLHKKITNGDKPIEDVSLNIPIYQRPYKWTARNAIQLLDDIIEAMNSNKEKYRVGTLILHQQEEGRYDIVDGQQRTITFSLLLTALGEKNISFLRQPVYNNEHNCRNTPNNFQALCRRLGKKAEDENTKKKLMEDEHKKERERLKGYIENNCELIVVITEDVSEAFQFFDSQNARGKALYPHDLLKAYHLREMAGISEEETERIVKGWEQVSQSNLANLFGNYLYRIKEWVNGNKADVLNEHNIQMFKGITRYAKTPYAQFFKAAYCYADMVNSSAMPFVSGIRNINAFQLNTPIIAGKPFFEYTKHYYKILKDIQDNSKYEGFYINDNEIVKTLDKYFKRGTGNGIARLLFDTSVLLYVDRFCPETYPTKEDLAQFEQFVIYAFIWAYSLRAQYRNLGWLSAQNYIMGESNKFGIINGFNMYQLIARQDSPASLLSTLADNLCTLSIGDINDRRVLESTSTGRKINEEEDGIHCNYLFFFKENGFYK
;
A
#
# COMPACT_ATOMS: atom_id res chain seq x y z
N MET A 1 17.19 28.11 -10.75
CA MET A 1 18.03 27.06 -10.15
C MET A 1 17.67 27.05 -8.69
N SER A 2 17.05 26.00 -8.17
CA SER A 2 16.75 25.89 -6.74
C SER A 2 18.07 25.84 -5.97
N ASN A 3 18.15 26.57 -4.86
CA ASN A 3 19.33 26.57 -3.99
C ASN A 3 19.34 25.28 -3.14
N LEU A 4 19.86 24.20 -3.70
CA LEU A 4 20.15 23.00 -2.93
C LEU A 4 21.30 23.29 -1.96
N THR A 5 21.06 23.12 -0.66
CA THR A 5 22.10 23.24 0.36
C THR A 5 22.42 21.87 0.94
N LEU A 6 23.69 21.46 0.86
CA LEU A 6 24.19 20.23 1.46
C LEU A 6 25.07 20.59 2.67
N SER A 7 24.72 20.05 3.84
CA SER A 7 25.39 20.36 5.11
C SER A 7 25.67 19.09 5.92
N ILE A 8 26.52 19.22 6.95
CA ILE A 8 26.81 18.15 7.90
C ILE A 8 26.61 18.68 9.31
N THR A 9 25.61 18.18 10.02
CA THR A 9 25.33 18.63 11.38
C THR A 9 25.51 17.50 12.39
N THR A 10 25.93 17.86 13.60
CA THR A 10 25.90 16.93 14.73
C THR A 10 24.48 16.82 15.28
N ILE A 11 24.19 15.74 16.01
CA ILE A 11 22.90 15.58 16.70
C ILE A 11 22.71 16.67 17.78
N GLY A 12 23.78 17.07 18.48
CA GLY A 12 23.76 18.14 19.47
C GLY A 12 23.39 19.48 18.85
N ASP A 13 24.06 19.86 17.77
CA ASP A 13 23.75 21.09 17.03
C ASP A 13 22.29 21.12 16.59
N LEU A 14 21.81 20.01 15.99
CA LEU A 14 20.47 19.94 15.43
C LEU A 14 19.36 19.98 16.49
N LEU A 15 19.46 19.12 17.52
CA LEU A 15 18.35 18.89 18.47
C LEU A 15 18.44 19.74 19.74
N LEU A 16 19.63 20.20 20.14
CA LEU A 16 19.85 20.95 21.37
C LEU A 16 20.12 22.42 21.09
N HIS A 17 20.94 22.72 20.09
CA HIS A 17 21.35 24.10 19.77
C HIS A 17 20.52 24.74 18.66
N LYS A 18 19.66 23.97 17.97
CA LYS A 18 18.85 24.43 16.82
C LYS A 18 19.72 25.01 15.71
N LYS A 19 20.79 24.32 15.38
CA LYS A 19 21.74 24.72 14.34
C LYS A 19 21.93 23.60 13.34
N ILE A 20 22.16 23.98 12.08
CA ILE A 20 22.71 23.07 11.07
C ILE A 20 24.09 23.61 10.72
N THR A 21 25.11 22.87 11.13
CA THR A 21 26.49 23.22 10.83
C THR A 21 26.73 23.01 9.34
N ASN A 22 26.78 24.10 8.58
CA ASN A 22 27.24 24.07 7.20
C ASN A 22 28.70 24.53 7.23
N GLY A 23 29.60 23.83 6.54
CA GLY A 23 31.05 23.90 6.77
C GLY A 23 31.60 25.31 7.01
N ASP A 24 31.17 26.29 6.20
CA ASP A 24 31.66 27.67 6.25
C ASP A 24 30.76 28.65 7.03
N LYS A 25 29.44 28.40 7.15
CA LYS A 25 28.49 29.26 7.89
C LYS A 25 27.33 28.44 8.47
N PRO A 26 27.19 28.30 9.81
CA PRO A 26 26.08 27.58 10.39
C PRO A 26 24.74 28.27 10.08
N ILE A 27 23.71 27.46 9.85
CA ILE A 27 22.32 27.92 9.81
C ILE A 27 21.82 27.91 11.25
N GLU A 28 21.48 29.09 11.76
CA GLU A 28 20.99 29.31 13.11
C GLU A 28 19.45 29.21 13.17
N ASP A 29 18.90 29.14 14.39
CA ASP A 29 17.46 29.18 14.65
C ASP A 29 16.61 28.15 13.88
N VAL A 30 17.16 26.94 13.70
CA VAL A 30 16.52 25.83 12.99
C VAL A 30 15.36 25.26 13.80
N SER A 31 14.15 25.43 13.28
CA SER A 31 12.92 24.81 13.77
C SER A 31 12.52 23.65 12.85
N LEU A 32 12.71 22.43 13.33
CA LEU A 32 12.29 21.22 12.63
C LEU A 32 10.81 20.92 12.90
N ASN A 33 10.06 20.65 11.83
CA ASN A 33 8.65 20.32 11.87
C ASN A 33 8.38 18.92 11.28
N ILE A 34 7.47 18.18 11.89
CA ILE A 34 6.93 16.93 11.36
C ILE A 34 5.63 17.26 10.62
N PRO A 35 5.64 17.30 9.28
CA PRO A 35 4.45 17.63 8.52
C PRO A 35 3.43 16.49 8.54
N ILE A 36 2.14 16.83 8.40
CA ILE A 36 1.00 15.88 8.50
C ILE A 36 1.10 14.72 7.49
N TYR A 37 1.78 14.94 6.36
CA TYR A 37 1.95 13.90 5.34
C TYR A 37 2.92 12.79 5.74
N GLN A 38 3.75 13.00 6.77
CA GLN A 38 4.67 11.98 7.22
C GLN A 38 3.97 10.80 7.85
N ARG A 39 4.61 9.63 7.77
CA ARG A 39 4.13 8.42 8.44
C ARG A 39 4.24 8.57 9.96
N PRO A 40 3.40 7.86 10.74
CA PRO A 40 3.55 7.89 12.20
C PRO A 40 4.84 7.19 12.63
N TYR A 41 5.24 7.36 13.88
CA TYR A 41 6.45 6.77 14.46
C TYR A 41 6.32 5.23 14.55
N LYS A 42 6.70 4.53 13.48
CA LYS A 42 6.61 3.06 13.33
C LYS A 42 7.83 2.28 13.86
N TRP A 43 8.92 2.94 14.26
CA TRP A 43 10.08 2.25 14.83
C TRP A 43 9.71 1.57 16.15
N THR A 44 10.10 0.32 16.29
CA THR A 44 9.85 -0.48 17.50
C THR A 44 11.02 -0.38 18.47
N ALA A 45 10.85 -0.91 19.69
CA ALA A 45 11.92 -0.96 20.69
C ALA A 45 13.17 -1.68 20.15
N ARG A 46 12.99 -2.70 19.28
CA ARG A 46 14.10 -3.38 18.60
C ARG A 46 14.91 -2.41 17.73
N ASN A 47 14.26 -1.55 16.96
CA ASN A 47 14.94 -0.55 16.12
C ASN A 47 15.66 0.50 16.97
N ALA A 48 15.01 0.97 18.04
CA ALA A 48 15.60 1.97 18.93
C ALA A 48 16.81 1.41 19.69
N ILE A 49 16.74 0.18 20.19
CA ILE A 49 17.85 -0.50 20.86
C ILE A 49 18.98 -0.78 19.86
N GLN A 50 18.68 -1.23 18.64
CA GLN A 50 19.71 -1.45 17.62
C GLN A 50 20.49 -0.16 17.35
N LEU A 51 19.81 0.97 17.15
CA LEU A 51 20.47 2.26 16.95
C LEU A 51 21.39 2.61 18.12
N LEU A 52 20.93 2.39 19.36
CA LEU A 52 21.74 2.64 20.56
C LEU A 52 22.97 1.72 20.62
N ASP A 53 22.81 0.43 20.34
CA ASP A 53 23.90 -0.54 20.35
C ASP A 53 24.95 -0.19 19.27
N ASP A 54 24.52 0.21 18.07
CA ASP A 54 25.41 0.64 16.98
C ASP A 54 26.24 1.88 17.37
N ILE A 55 25.63 2.83 18.09
CA ILE A 55 26.32 4.04 18.60
C ILE A 55 27.35 3.65 19.68
N ILE A 56 26.99 2.76 20.61
CA ILE A 56 27.90 2.28 21.65
C ILE A 56 29.10 1.57 21.01
N GLU A 57 28.87 0.74 19.99
CA GLU A 57 29.94 0.07 19.24
C GLU A 57 30.87 1.09 18.55
N ALA A 58 30.31 2.10 17.90
CA ALA A 58 31.08 3.16 17.25
C ALA A 58 31.94 3.96 18.24
N MET A 59 31.37 4.30 19.40
CA MET A 59 32.06 4.98 20.49
C MET A 59 33.21 4.12 21.05
N ASN A 60 32.97 2.84 21.30
CA ASN A 60 33.97 1.92 21.84
C ASN A 60 35.09 1.61 20.85
N SER A 61 34.79 1.69 19.55
CA SER A 61 35.77 1.58 18.47
C SER A 61 36.56 2.89 18.25
N ASN A 62 36.36 3.91 19.09
CA ASN A 62 36.97 5.24 18.96
C ASN A 62 36.78 5.88 17.57
N LYS A 63 35.63 5.66 16.93
CA LYS A 63 35.32 6.37 15.69
C LYS A 63 35.11 7.85 15.99
N GLU A 64 35.97 8.72 15.46
CA GLU A 64 35.87 10.17 15.67
C GLU A 64 34.56 10.75 15.14
N LYS A 65 34.01 10.20 14.06
CA LYS A 65 32.75 10.62 13.46
C LYS A 65 31.91 9.40 13.11
N TYR A 66 30.68 9.36 13.60
CA TYR A 66 29.70 8.32 13.30
C TYR A 66 28.56 8.88 12.47
N ARG A 67 28.53 8.53 11.18
CA ARG A 67 27.48 8.99 10.26
C ARG A 67 26.21 8.17 10.46
N VAL A 68 25.21 8.77 11.08
CA VAL A 68 23.92 8.12 11.41
C VAL A 68 22.92 8.18 10.25
N GLY A 69 23.29 8.90 9.18
CA GLY A 69 22.70 8.86 7.84
C GLY A 69 22.26 10.24 7.33
N THR A 70 21.21 10.26 6.50
CA THR A 70 20.72 11.47 5.81
C THR A 70 19.45 12.03 6.44
N LEU A 71 19.33 13.35 6.50
CA LEU A 71 18.13 14.12 6.86
C LEU A 71 17.78 15.01 5.67
N ILE A 72 16.58 14.85 5.11
CA ILE A 72 16.11 15.67 4.00
C ILE A 72 15.08 16.65 4.54
N LEU A 73 15.31 17.94 4.30
CA LEU A 73 14.51 19.05 4.78
C LEU A 73 13.97 19.87 3.61
N HIS A 74 12.70 20.22 3.72
CA HIS A 74 12.07 21.23 2.88
C HIS A 74 11.94 22.53 3.68
N GLN A 75 12.58 23.58 3.19
CA GLN A 75 12.51 24.90 3.82
C GLN A 75 11.21 25.59 3.38
N GLN A 76 10.25 25.72 4.31
CA GLN A 76 9.01 26.46 4.03
C GLN A 76 9.25 27.97 4.07
N GLU A 77 9.91 28.42 5.13
CA GLU A 77 10.23 29.81 5.43
C GLU A 77 11.59 29.84 6.14
N GLU A 78 12.19 31.02 6.26
CA GLU A 78 13.47 31.18 6.97
C GLU A 78 13.35 30.65 8.41
N GLY A 79 14.22 29.71 8.78
CA GLY A 79 14.21 29.06 10.09
C GLY A 79 13.22 27.89 10.25
N ARG A 80 12.26 27.67 9.34
CA ARG A 80 11.26 26.58 9.44
C ARG A 80 11.49 25.49 8.40
N TYR A 81 11.76 24.27 8.88
CA TYR A 81 12.16 23.14 8.06
C TYR A 81 11.27 21.93 8.29
N ASP A 82 10.53 21.52 7.26
CA ASP A 82 9.75 20.28 7.27
C ASP A 82 10.63 19.08 7.00
N ILE A 83 10.51 18.05 7.83
CA ILE A 83 11.22 16.79 7.62
C ILE A 83 10.55 16.01 6.47
N VAL A 84 11.30 15.76 5.40
CA VAL A 84 10.89 14.92 4.26
C VAL A 84 11.42 13.48 4.43
N ASP A 85 12.64 13.32 4.95
CA ASP A 85 13.20 12.02 5.32
C ASP A 85 13.99 12.09 6.63
N GLY A 86 14.11 10.97 7.34
CA GLY A 86 14.90 10.87 8.57
C GLY A 86 14.08 11.02 9.86
N GLN A 87 12.78 11.32 9.77
CA GLN A 87 11.89 11.52 10.92
C GLN A 87 12.05 10.46 12.02
N GLN A 88 12.01 9.18 11.64
CA GLN A 88 12.05 8.08 12.60
C GLN A 88 13.32 8.13 13.47
N ARG A 89 14.47 8.40 12.84
CA ARG A 89 15.75 8.56 13.52
C ARG A 89 15.75 9.80 14.40
N THR A 90 15.29 10.94 13.88
CA THR A 90 15.25 12.21 14.62
C THR A 90 14.41 12.09 15.90
N ILE A 91 13.24 11.44 15.83
CA ILE A 91 12.42 11.13 17.02
C ILE A 91 13.19 10.23 17.98
N THR A 92 13.82 9.15 17.51
CA THR A 92 14.55 8.21 18.38
C THR A 92 15.76 8.87 19.06
N PHE A 93 16.54 9.70 18.35
CA PHE A 93 17.63 10.47 18.95
C PHE A 93 17.13 11.43 20.02
N SER A 94 16.00 12.08 19.77
CA SER A 94 15.37 12.95 20.77
C SER A 94 14.97 12.15 22.02
N LEU A 95 14.33 11.00 21.87
CA LEU A 95 13.98 10.12 23.00
C LEU A 95 15.22 9.61 23.75
N LEU A 96 16.30 9.31 23.03
CA LEU A 96 17.56 8.84 23.61
C LEU A 96 18.26 9.93 24.43
N LEU A 97 18.35 11.15 23.90
CA LEU A 97 18.87 12.30 24.64
C LEU A 97 18.03 12.58 25.89
N THR A 98 16.70 12.48 25.79
CA THR A 98 15.82 12.57 26.97
C THR A 98 16.10 11.48 28.00
N ALA A 99 16.32 10.23 27.56
CA ALA A 99 16.68 9.13 28.46
C ALA A 99 18.07 9.32 29.11
N LEU A 100 18.96 10.08 28.46
CA LEU A 100 20.27 10.50 28.98
C LEU A 100 20.19 11.75 29.87
N GLY A 101 19.00 12.25 30.15
CA GLY A 101 18.75 13.32 31.12
C GLY A 101 18.49 14.70 30.50
N GLU A 102 18.41 14.80 29.17
CA GLU A 102 18.10 16.07 28.51
C GLU A 102 16.60 16.40 28.59
N LYS A 103 16.25 17.52 29.23
CA LYS A 103 14.86 17.83 29.56
C LYS A 103 14.18 18.75 28.55
N ASN A 104 14.96 19.46 27.74
CA ASN A 104 14.46 20.58 26.94
C ASN A 104 14.64 20.40 25.43
N ILE A 105 14.23 19.26 24.90
CA ILE A 105 14.26 19.02 23.44
C ILE A 105 12.98 19.59 22.82
N SER A 106 13.10 20.77 22.18
CA SER A 106 11.97 21.48 21.57
C SER A 106 11.24 20.66 20.50
N PHE A 107 11.97 19.83 19.74
CA PHE A 107 11.41 18.96 18.71
C PHE A 107 10.35 17.98 19.24
N LEU A 108 10.42 17.53 20.50
CA LEU A 108 9.42 16.62 21.08
C LEU A 108 8.14 17.33 21.56
N ARG A 109 8.12 18.66 21.58
CA ARG A 109 6.97 19.46 22.05
C ARG A 109 5.97 19.79 20.94
N GLN A 110 6.34 19.55 19.69
CA GLN A 110 5.46 19.82 18.56
C GLN A 110 4.26 18.86 18.57
N PRO A 111 3.08 19.31 18.12
CA PRO A 111 1.94 18.44 17.97
C PRO A 111 2.24 17.41 16.87
N VAL A 112 1.94 16.15 17.17
CA VAL A 112 1.86 15.10 16.16
C VAL A 112 0.42 14.62 16.09
N TYR A 113 -0.07 14.35 14.89
CA TYR A 113 -1.46 13.90 14.74
C TYR A 113 -1.70 12.59 15.50
N ASN A 114 -2.90 12.43 16.02
CA ASN A 114 -3.25 11.29 16.87
C ASN A 114 -3.23 9.98 16.06
N ASN A 115 -2.35 9.06 16.44
CA ASN A 115 -2.18 7.76 15.80
C ASN A 115 -1.75 6.71 16.83
N GLU A 116 -2.29 5.49 16.73
CA GLU A 116 -1.99 4.38 17.65
C GLU A 116 -0.48 4.09 17.74
N HIS A 117 0.25 4.17 16.62
CA HIS A 117 1.69 3.94 16.61
C HIS A 117 2.45 5.03 17.37
N ASN A 118 2.06 6.30 17.23
CA ASN A 118 2.68 7.40 17.96
C ASN A 118 2.49 7.20 19.48
N CYS A 119 1.25 6.95 19.90
CA CYS A 119 0.88 6.74 21.30
C CYS A 119 1.53 5.51 21.91
N ARG A 120 1.69 4.42 21.14
CA ARG A 120 2.25 3.16 21.64
C ARG A 120 3.78 3.14 21.59
N ASN A 121 4.37 3.49 20.45
CA ASN A 121 5.80 3.28 20.22
C ASN A 121 6.67 4.34 20.91
N THR A 122 6.18 5.57 21.07
CA THR A 122 6.93 6.65 21.73
C THR A 122 7.27 6.30 23.19
N PRO A 123 6.31 6.00 24.08
CA PRO A 123 6.62 5.62 25.45
C PRO A 123 7.33 4.26 25.55
N ASN A 124 6.97 3.28 24.71
CA ASN A 124 7.63 1.97 24.71
C ASN A 124 9.12 2.07 24.36
N ASN A 125 9.47 2.85 23.33
CA ASN A 125 10.86 3.03 22.93
C ASN A 125 11.63 3.83 23.97
N PHE A 126 11.03 4.89 24.54
CA PHE A 126 11.64 5.63 25.65
C PHE A 126 11.94 4.71 26.84
N GLN A 127 10.98 3.88 27.25
CA GLN A 127 11.17 2.94 28.36
C GLN A 127 12.23 1.88 28.02
N ALA A 128 12.24 1.36 26.79
CA ALA A 128 13.24 0.41 26.33
C ALA A 128 14.66 0.99 26.38
N LEU A 129 14.83 2.24 25.92
CA LEU A 129 16.10 2.98 25.99
C LEU A 129 16.51 3.19 27.45
N CYS A 130 15.61 3.66 28.32
CA CYS A 130 15.87 3.81 29.74
C CYS A 130 16.29 2.48 30.40
N ARG A 131 15.66 1.35 30.06
CA ARG A 131 16.04 0.02 30.57
C ARG A 131 17.42 -0.41 30.06
N ARG A 132 17.72 -0.16 28.77
CA ARG A 132 19.02 -0.51 28.16
C ARG A 132 20.16 0.32 28.74
N LEU A 133 19.90 1.59 29.06
CA LEU A 133 20.80 2.50 29.76
C LEU A 133 20.87 2.23 31.29
N GLY A 134 19.88 1.53 31.84
CA GLY A 134 19.65 1.38 33.29
C GLY A 134 19.73 -0.04 33.86
N LYS A 135 20.21 -1.05 33.12
CA LYS A 135 20.42 -2.39 33.69
C LYS A 135 21.56 -2.40 34.72
N LYS A 136 21.18 -2.33 35.99
CA LYS A 136 21.79 -3.04 37.13
C LYS A 136 21.35 -4.53 37.08
N ALA A 137 22.29 -5.45 37.28
CA ALA A 137 22.00 -6.78 37.82
C ALA A 137 22.23 -6.72 39.33
N GLU A 138 21.30 -7.28 40.09
CA GLU A 138 21.35 -7.44 41.55
C GLU A 138 22.51 -8.37 41.92
N ASP A 139 23.46 -7.89 42.72
CA ASP A 139 23.78 -8.47 44.05
C ASP A 139 24.93 -7.73 44.77
N GLU A 140 24.76 -7.64 46.09
CA GLU A 140 25.70 -7.22 47.15
C GLU A 140 26.00 -5.73 47.42
N ASN A 141 25.82 -5.40 48.70
CA ASN A 141 25.50 -4.07 49.24
C ASN A 141 26.74 -3.19 49.54
N THR A 142 27.78 -3.25 48.71
CA THR A 142 28.98 -2.39 48.87
C THR A 142 29.53 -1.88 47.53
N LYS A 143 29.22 -2.54 46.39
CA LYS A 143 29.58 -2.08 45.03
C LYS A 143 28.72 -0.93 44.50
N LYS A 144 27.64 -0.57 45.21
CA LYS A 144 26.58 0.34 44.73
C LYS A 144 27.08 1.74 44.37
N LYS A 145 27.98 2.33 45.17
CA LYS A 145 28.44 3.72 44.99
C LYS A 145 29.49 3.86 43.89
N LEU A 146 30.46 2.94 43.84
CA LEU A 146 31.50 2.91 42.78
C LEU A 146 30.89 2.58 41.41
N MET A 147 29.98 1.61 41.35
CA MET A 147 29.24 1.31 40.12
C MET A 147 28.35 2.48 39.69
N GLU A 148 27.72 3.20 40.62
CA GLU A 148 26.91 4.38 40.28
C GLU A 148 27.74 5.50 39.65
N ASP A 149 28.96 5.74 40.15
CA ASP A 149 29.88 6.75 39.58
C ASP A 149 30.42 6.33 38.21
N GLU A 150 30.77 5.04 38.01
CA GLU A 150 31.20 4.52 36.70
C GLU A 150 30.06 4.54 35.67
N HIS A 151 28.86 4.12 36.06
CA HIS A 151 27.68 4.18 35.18
C HIS A 151 27.33 5.62 34.82
N LYS A 152 27.47 6.56 35.75
CA LYS A 152 27.26 7.98 35.48
C LYS A 152 28.28 8.50 34.46
N LYS A 153 29.57 8.20 34.64
CA LYS A 153 30.62 8.58 33.69
C LYS A 153 30.39 8.01 32.30
N GLU A 154 30.00 6.73 32.21
CA GLU A 154 29.74 6.09 30.91
C GLU A 154 28.52 6.71 30.21
N ARG A 155 27.48 7.08 30.97
CA ARG A 155 26.34 7.81 30.42
C ARG A 155 26.70 9.21 29.94
N GLU A 156 27.54 9.94 30.69
CA GLU A 156 28.05 11.25 30.29
C GLU A 156 28.92 11.14 29.03
N ARG A 157 29.78 10.11 28.95
CA ARG A 157 30.58 9.82 27.76
C ARG A 157 29.71 9.51 26.54
N LEU A 158 28.71 8.64 26.70
CA LEU A 158 27.76 8.31 25.63
C LEU A 158 26.95 9.53 25.19
N LYS A 159 26.47 10.36 26.15
CA LYS A 159 25.78 11.62 25.86
C LYS A 159 26.70 12.54 25.03
N GLY A 160 27.93 12.75 25.48
CA GLY A 160 28.91 13.56 24.76
C GLY A 160 29.21 13.03 23.35
N TYR A 161 29.31 11.70 23.18
CA TYR A 161 29.52 11.08 21.87
C TYR A 161 28.32 11.29 20.93
N ILE A 162 27.10 11.14 21.45
CA ILE A 162 25.88 11.38 20.67
C ILE A 162 25.81 12.85 20.25
N GLU A 163 26.09 13.78 21.16
CA GLU A 163 26.00 15.21 20.88
C GLU A 163 27.01 15.68 19.85
N ASN A 164 28.26 15.22 19.94
CA ASN A 164 29.37 15.83 19.20
C ASN A 164 29.93 14.96 18.07
N ASN A 165 29.75 13.64 18.10
CA ASN A 165 30.38 12.72 17.16
C ASN A 165 29.38 12.02 16.23
N CYS A 166 28.09 11.95 16.60
CA CYS A 166 27.04 11.46 15.71
C CYS A 166 26.63 12.58 14.73
N GLU A 167 26.87 12.36 13.44
CA GLU A 167 26.64 13.34 12.37
C GLU A 167 25.56 12.87 11.38
N LEU A 168 24.78 13.82 10.88
CA LEU A 168 23.82 13.66 9.78
C LEU A 168 24.31 14.41 8.54
N ILE A 169 24.11 13.83 7.36
CA ILE A 169 24.14 14.61 6.09
C ILE A 169 22.78 15.27 5.97
N VAL A 170 22.74 16.59 5.89
CA VAL A 170 21.50 17.35 5.75
C VAL A 170 21.39 17.86 4.32
N VAL A 171 20.29 17.53 3.65
CA VAL A 171 19.94 18.08 2.33
C VAL A 171 18.77 19.03 2.54
N ILE A 172 18.95 20.29 2.20
CA ILE A 172 17.93 21.34 2.32
C ILE A 172 17.60 21.84 0.92
N THR A 173 16.31 21.98 0.62
CA THR A 173 15.82 22.64 -0.59
C THR A 173 14.57 23.45 -0.28
N GLU A 174 14.39 24.54 -1.01
CA GLU A 174 13.17 25.36 -1.01
C GLU A 174 12.07 24.74 -1.89
N ASP A 175 12.40 23.76 -2.74
CA ASP A 175 11.42 23.04 -3.56
C ASP A 175 11.08 21.68 -2.94
N VAL A 176 9.86 21.57 -2.41
CA VAL A 176 9.31 20.32 -1.89
C VAL A 176 9.44 19.17 -2.89
N SER A 177 9.21 19.41 -4.18
CA SER A 177 9.29 18.39 -5.22
C SER A 177 10.69 17.81 -5.35
N GLU A 178 11.70 18.68 -5.28
CA GLU A 178 13.11 18.28 -5.27
C GLU A 178 13.46 17.47 -4.02
N ALA A 179 13.00 17.89 -2.82
CA ALA A 179 13.23 17.15 -1.58
C ALA A 179 12.70 15.72 -1.68
N PHE A 180 11.52 15.54 -2.28
CA PHE A 180 10.96 14.22 -2.49
C PHE A 180 11.64 13.42 -3.60
N GLN A 181 12.19 14.05 -4.64
CA GLN A 181 13.05 13.34 -5.60
C GLN A 181 14.31 12.78 -4.91
N PHE A 182 14.91 13.55 -4.00
CA PHE A 182 16.02 13.06 -3.17
C PHE A 182 15.58 11.88 -2.30
N PHE A 183 14.42 11.97 -1.65
CA PHE A 183 13.84 10.89 -0.87
C PHE A 183 13.63 9.62 -1.70
N ASP A 184 13.01 9.71 -2.88
CA ASP A 184 12.79 8.58 -3.78
C ASP A 184 14.15 7.94 -4.17
N SER A 185 15.14 8.76 -4.53
CA SER A 185 16.48 8.30 -4.94
C SER A 185 17.32 7.66 -3.82
N GLN A 186 17.11 8.06 -2.56
CA GLN A 186 17.78 7.50 -1.38
C GLN A 186 17.15 6.16 -0.99
N ASN A 187 15.82 6.06 -1.02
CA ASN A 187 15.12 4.83 -0.68
C ASN A 187 15.32 3.71 -1.71
N ALA A 188 15.53 4.05 -2.98
CA ALA A 188 15.90 3.10 -4.03
C ALA A 188 17.19 2.31 -3.74
N ARG A 189 18.10 2.87 -2.92
CA ARG A 189 19.38 2.24 -2.54
C ARG A 189 19.33 1.51 -1.18
N GLY A 190 18.28 1.76 -0.38
CA GLY A 190 18.12 1.24 0.98
C GLY A 190 17.10 0.10 1.08
N LYS A 191 16.47 -0.05 2.26
CA LYS A 191 15.30 -0.93 2.41
C LYS A 191 14.13 -0.31 1.65
N ALA A 192 13.80 -0.89 0.49
CA ALA A 192 12.72 -0.41 -0.37
C ALA A 192 11.42 -0.17 0.42
N LEU A 193 10.86 1.03 0.23
CA LEU A 193 9.51 1.34 0.71
C LEU A 193 8.51 0.58 -0.14
N TYR A 194 7.29 0.41 0.39
CA TYR A 194 6.24 -0.12 -0.45
C TYR A 194 5.87 0.92 -1.53
N PRO A 195 5.60 0.48 -2.78
CA PRO A 195 5.13 1.35 -3.86
C PRO A 195 4.03 2.35 -3.46
N HIS A 196 3.08 1.92 -2.65
CA HIS A 196 1.97 2.77 -2.20
C HIS A 196 2.39 3.87 -1.21
N ASP A 197 3.48 3.70 -0.47
CA ASP A 197 3.99 4.75 0.42
C ASP A 197 4.60 5.91 -0.39
N LEU A 198 5.28 5.59 -1.51
CA LEU A 198 5.79 6.59 -2.45
C LEU A 198 4.64 7.34 -3.13
N LEU A 199 3.58 6.63 -3.51
CA LEU A 199 2.38 7.23 -4.09
C LEU A 199 1.65 8.13 -3.09
N LYS A 200 1.51 7.71 -1.82
CA LYS A 200 0.93 8.54 -0.75
C LYS A 200 1.65 9.88 -0.67
N ALA A 201 2.98 9.86 -0.57
CA ALA A 201 3.80 11.06 -0.49
C ALA A 201 3.63 11.95 -1.73
N TYR A 202 3.62 11.37 -2.93
CA TYR A 202 3.39 12.09 -4.18
C TYR A 202 2.03 12.80 -4.19
N HIS A 203 0.95 12.11 -3.85
CA HIS A 203 -0.38 12.69 -3.91
C HIS A 203 -0.65 13.71 -2.80
N LEU A 204 -0.01 13.59 -1.63
CA LEU A 204 -0.10 14.63 -0.60
C LEU A 204 0.52 15.96 -1.06
N ARG A 205 1.56 15.92 -1.92
CA ARG A 205 2.08 17.16 -2.54
C ARG A 205 1.07 17.83 -3.47
N GLU A 206 0.36 17.02 -4.25
CA GLU A 206 -0.63 17.51 -5.22
C GLU A 206 -1.89 18.07 -4.54
N MET A 207 -2.02 17.90 -3.22
CA MET A 207 -3.07 18.45 -2.37
C MET A 207 -2.76 19.85 -1.81
N ALA A 208 -1.71 20.52 -2.28
CA ALA A 208 -1.39 21.88 -1.86
C ALA A 208 -2.61 22.82 -1.96
N GLY A 209 -3.00 23.44 -0.85
CA GLY A 209 -4.19 24.32 -0.77
C GLY A 209 -5.47 23.64 -0.28
N ILE A 210 -5.45 22.34 0.04
CA ILE A 210 -6.48 21.70 0.86
C ILE A 210 -6.20 22.05 2.34
N SER A 211 -7.25 22.22 3.15
CA SER A 211 -7.10 22.52 4.58
C SER A 211 -6.33 21.41 5.32
N GLU A 212 -5.62 21.79 6.38
CA GLU A 212 -4.88 20.84 7.22
C GLU A 212 -5.82 19.79 7.83
N GLU A 213 -7.02 20.19 8.26
CA GLU A 213 -8.04 19.30 8.83
C GLU A 213 -8.52 18.23 7.84
N GLU A 214 -8.72 18.59 6.57
CA GLU A 214 -9.15 17.65 5.54
C GLU A 214 -8.00 16.73 5.14
N THR A 215 -6.77 17.27 5.06
CA THR A 215 -5.56 16.46 4.83
C THR A 215 -5.37 15.44 5.96
N GLU A 216 -5.57 15.83 7.22
CA GLU A 216 -5.48 14.91 8.36
C GLU A 216 -6.56 13.81 8.28
N ARG A 217 -7.80 14.15 7.90
CA ARG A 217 -8.87 13.16 7.69
C ARG A 217 -8.51 12.13 6.62
N ILE A 218 -7.96 12.58 5.49
CA ILE A 218 -7.51 11.71 4.39
C ILE A 218 -6.37 10.80 4.84
N VAL A 219 -5.36 11.35 5.51
CA VAL A 219 -4.21 10.58 6.03
C VAL A 219 -4.67 9.55 7.07
N LYS A 220 -5.59 9.90 7.98
CA LYS A 220 -6.18 8.95 8.94
C LYS A 220 -6.90 7.81 8.22
N GLY A 221 -7.71 8.13 7.21
CA GLY A 221 -8.42 7.11 6.41
C GLY A 221 -7.45 6.15 5.68
N TRP A 222 -6.35 6.67 5.15
CA TRP A 222 -5.30 5.85 4.52
C TRP A 222 -4.63 4.90 5.51
N GLU A 223 -4.25 5.39 6.70
CA GLU A 223 -3.56 4.58 7.71
C GLU A 223 -4.47 3.54 8.40
N GLN A 224 -5.79 3.61 8.25
CA GLN A 224 -6.72 2.57 8.71
C GLN A 224 -6.58 1.27 7.90
N VAL A 225 -6.12 1.34 6.65
CA VAL A 225 -5.88 0.16 5.82
C VAL A 225 -4.47 -0.36 6.09
N SER A 226 -4.34 -1.66 6.37
CA SER A 226 -3.03 -2.25 6.64
C SER A 226 -2.10 -2.16 5.42
N GLN A 227 -0.81 -2.01 5.69
CA GLN A 227 0.24 -1.93 4.66
C GLN A 227 0.26 -3.15 3.73
N SER A 228 0.00 -4.35 4.27
CA SER A 228 -0.12 -5.57 3.47
C SER A 228 -1.33 -5.54 2.53
N ASN A 229 -2.45 -4.99 2.99
CA ASN A 229 -3.67 -4.89 2.20
C ASN A 229 -3.51 -3.85 1.09
N LEU A 230 -2.87 -2.70 1.37
CA LEU A 230 -2.53 -1.71 0.35
C LEU A 230 -1.55 -2.28 -0.69
N ALA A 231 -0.49 -2.95 -0.25
CA ALA A 231 0.47 -3.57 -1.15
C ALA A 231 -0.21 -4.62 -2.05
N ASN A 232 -1.12 -5.42 -1.49
CA ASN A 232 -1.90 -6.38 -2.25
C ASN A 232 -2.84 -5.69 -3.25
N LEU A 233 -3.61 -4.69 -2.82
CA LEU A 233 -4.52 -3.92 -3.69
C LEU A 233 -3.77 -3.32 -4.89
N PHE A 234 -2.70 -2.57 -4.63
CA PHE A 234 -1.95 -1.91 -5.70
C PHE A 234 -1.22 -2.91 -6.59
N GLY A 235 -0.49 -3.86 -6.01
CA GLY A 235 0.37 -4.76 -6.77
C GLY A 235 -0.39 -5.88 -7.50
N ASN A 236 -1.34 -6.53 -6.83
CA ASN A 236 -2.01 -7.73 -7.34
C ASN A 236 -3.34 -7.44 -8.05
N TYR A 237 -3.99 -6.32 -7.78
CA TYR A 237 -5.28 -5.98 -8.39
C TYR A 237 -5.14 -4.80 -9.35
N LEU A 238 -4.89 -3.60 -8.83
CA LEU A 238 -4.95 -2.38 -9.63
C LEU A 238 -3.89 -2.34 -10.73
N TYR A 239 -2.63 -2.66 -10.41
CA TYR A 239 -1.53 -2.67 -11.37
C TYR A 239 -1.76 -3.71 -12.47
N ARG A 240 -2.12 -4.93 -12.09
CA ARG A 240 -2.35 -6.02 -13.04
C ARG A 240 -3.51 -5.73 -13.98
N ILE A 241 -4.63 -5.22 -13.46
CA ILE A 241 -5.78 -4.81 -14.29
C ILE A 241 -5.35 -3.75 -15.30
N LYS A 242 -4.62 -2.70 -14.86
CA LYS A 242 -4.15 -1.64 -15.76
C LYS A 242 -3.24 -2.16 -16.88
N GLU A 243 -2.32 -3.08 -16.58
CA GLU A 243 -1.47 -3.70 -17.60
C GLU A 243 -2.28 -4.61 -18.55
N TRP A 244 -3.13 -5.48 -18.00
CA TRP A 244 -3.88 -6.46 -18.80
C TRP A 244 -4.93 -5.83 -19.72
N VAL A 245 -5.59 -4.76 -19.28
CA VAL A 245 -6.49 -3.96 -20.13
C VAL A 245 -5.75 -3.38 -21.33
N ASN A 246 -4.49 -2.94 -21.14
CA ASN A 246 -3.66 -2.44 -22.22
C ASN A 246 -3.03 -3.55 -23.09
N GLY A 247 -3.24 -4.83 -22.74
CA GLY A 247 -2.68 -5.98 -23.46
C GLY A 247 -1.22 -6.26 -23.12
N ASN A 248 -0.73 -5.75 -21.99
CA ASN A 248 0.64 -5.94 -21.55
C ASN A 248 0.75 -7.08 -20.54
N LYS A 249 1.93 -7.71 -20.51
CA LYS A 249 2.33 -8.62 -19.43
C LYS A 249 2.55 -7.83 -18.14
N ALA A 250 2.10 -8.39 -17.01
CA ALA A 250 2.11 -7.73 -15.71
C ALA A 250 3.11 -8.42 -14.78
N ASP A 251 4.27 -7.79 -14.58
CA ASP A 251 5.29 -8.26 -13.65
C ASP A 251 4.96 -7.87 -12.19
N VAL A 252 5.95 -7.37 -11.46
CA VAL A 252 5.80 -6.90 -10.08
C VAL A 252 5.79 -5.38 -10.07
N LEU A 253 4.83 -4.80 -9.36
CA LEU A 253 4.78 -3.36 -9.10
C LEU A 253 6.02 -2.93 -8.28
N ASN A 254 6.77 -1.96 -8.80
CA ASN A 254 8.00 -1.44 -8.24
C ASN A 254 8.19 0.04 -8.60
N GLU A 255 9.23 0.67 -8.07
CA GLU A 255 9.49 2.11 -8.18
C GLU A 255 9.61 2.63 -9.63
N HIS A 256 9.91 1.77 -10.60
CA HIS A 256 10.03 2.15 -12.01
C HIS A 256 8.68 2.22 -12.72
N ASN A 257 7.72 1.37 -12.34
CA ASN A 257 6.39 1.30 -12.99
C ASN A 257 5.25 1.90 -12.13
N ILE A 258 5.52 2.40 -10.91
CA ILE A 258 4.51 3.13 -10.10
C ILE A 258 3.98 4.40 -10.77
N GLN A 259 4.68 4.94 -11.78
CA GLN A 259 4.35 6.22 -12.42
C GLN A 259 2.92 6.25 -12.97
N MET A 260 2.36 5.11 -13.37
CA MET A 260 0.98 5.00 -13.86
C MET A 260 -0.08 5.44 -12.84
N PHE A 261 0.26 5.42 -11.55
CA PHE A 261 -0.64 5.84 -10.47
C PHE A 261 -0.51 7.32 -10.11
N LYS A 262 0.54 8.01 -10.59
CA LYS A 262 0.72 9.46 -10.35
C LYS A 262 -0.31 10.31 -11.09
N GLY A 263 -0.72 9.87 -12.27
CA GLY A 263 -1.89 10.43 -12.95
C GLY A 263 -1.74 11.87 -13.44
N ILE A 264 -2.88 12.55 -13.60
CA ILE A 264 -3.00 13.92 -14.13
C ILE A 264 -2.82 14.91 -12.99
N THR A 265 -1.80 15.75 -13.07
CA THR A 265 -1.50 16.80 -12.08
C THR A 265 -2.47 17.98 -12.18
N ARG A 266 -2.54 18.79 -11.12
CA ARG A 266 -3.38 19.99 -11.11
C ARG A 266 -3.02 21.00 -12.21
N TYR A 267 -1.74 21.05 -12.60
CA TYR A 267 -1.21 21.98 -13.60
C TYR A 267 -1.41 21.53 -15.05
N ALA A 268 -1.80 20.27 -15.29
CA ALA A 268 -2.03 19.76 -16.64
C ALA A 268 -3.23 20.48 -17.30
N LYS A 269 -2.99 21.20 -18.39
CA LYS A 269 -4.01 22.01 -19.12
C LYS A 269 -4.40 21.42 -20.47
N THR A 270 -3.94 20.23 -20.82
CA THR A 270 -4.27 19.61 -22.10
C THR A 270 -5.75 19.26 -22.19
N PRO A 271 -6.37 19.22 -23.38
CA PRO A 271 -7.76 18.78 -23.53
C PRO A 271 -8.01 17.38 -22.93
N TYR A 272 -7.04 16.47 -23.08
CA TYR A 272 -7.06 15.15 -22.44
C TYR A 272 -7.18 15.26 -20.91
N ALA A 273 -6.35 16.10 -20.27
CA ALA A 273 -6.41 16.29 -18.83
C ALA A 273 -7.72 16.96 -18.38
N GLN A 274 -8.21 17.93 -19.15
CA GLN A 274 -9.45 18.64 -18.86
C GLN A 274 -10.67 17.73 -18.88
N PHE A 275 -10.71 16.74 -19.80
CA PHE A 275 -11.82 15.77 -19.86
C PHE A 275 -12.00 15.01 -18.53
N PHE A 276 -10.93 14.38 -18.04
CA PHE A 276 -11.00 13.61 -16.78
C PHE A 276 -11.19 14.52 -15.57
N LYS A 277 -10.55 15.69 -15.55
CA LYS A 277 -10.76 16.69 -14.48
C LYS A 277 -12.21 17.14 -14.41
N ALA A 278 -12.83 17.44 -15.55
CA ALA A 278 -14.23 17.86 -15.60
C ALA A 278 -15.17 16.75 -15.11
N ALA A 279 -14.95 15.50 -15.53
CA ALA A 279 -15.73 14.35 -15.06
C ALA A 279 -15.67 14.19 -13.54
N TYR A 280 -14.46 14.23 -12.96
CA TYR A 280 -14.30 14.16 -11.50
C TYR A 280 -14.92 15.36 -10.80
N CYS A 281 -14.66 16.59 -11.27
CA CYS A 281 -15.23 17.81 -10.67
C CYS A 281 -16.76 17.78 -10.67
N TYR A 282 -17.38 17.29 -11.74
CA TYR A 282 -18.83 17.14 -11.80
C TYR A 282 -19.33 16.11 -10.79
N ALA A 283 -18.70 14.94 -10.71
CA ALA A 283 -19.05 13.91 -9.73
C ALA A 283 -18.89 14.42 -8.28
N ASP A 284 -17.77 15.07 -7.96
CA ASP A 284 -17.51 15.65 -6.64
C ASP A 284 -18.51 16.76 -6.29
N MET A 285 -18.84 17.63 -7.24
CA MET A 285 -19.86 18.67 -7.08
C MET A 285 -21.23 18.08 -6.77
N VAL A 286 -21.66 17.05 -7.51
CA VAL A 286 -22.95 16.39 -7.27
C VAL A 286 -22.94 15.69 -5.91
N ASN A 287 -21.94 14.85 -5.66
CA ASN A 287 -21.86 14.02 -4.45
C ASN A 287 -21.71 14.83 -3.16
N SER A 288 -21.06 16.00 -3.24
CA SER A 288 -20.88 16.89 -2.08
C SER A 288 -22.03 17.89 -1.89
N SER A 289 -23.00 17.93 -2.81
CA SER A 289 -24.16 18.82 -2.73
C SER A 289 -25.35 18.18 -2.02
N ALA A 290 -26.41 18.95 -1.82
CA ALA A 290 -27.69 18.42 -1.37
C ALA A 290 -28.44 17.64 -2.47
N MET A 291 -27.94 17.60 -3.71
CA MET A 291 -28.66 16.99 -4.85
C MET A 291 -28.98 15.51 -4.61
N PRO A 292 -28.04 14.62 -4.20
CA PRO A 292 -28.37 13.21 -3.92
C PRO A 292 -29.48 13.06 -2.89
N PHE A 293 -29.41 13.86 -1.82
CA PHE A 293 -30.39 13.82 -0.73
C PHE A 293 -31.77 14.32 -1.15
N VAL A 294 -31.85 15.46 -1.85
CA VAL A 294 -33.12 16.13 -2.19
C VAL A 294 -33.81 15.46 -3.38
N SER A 295 -33.06 15.06 -4.40
CA SER A 295 -33.62 14.49 -5.63
C SER A 295 -33.68 12.97 -5.62
N GLY A 296 -33.04 12.31 -4.65
CA GLY A 296 -32.87 10.86 -4.64
C GLY A 296 -31.93 10.34 -5.72
N ILE A 297 -31.22 11.23 -6.45
CA ILE A 297 -30.19 10.80 -7.39
C ILE A 297 -29.08 10.07 -6.64
N ARG A 298 -28.57 9.00 -7.26
CA ARG A 298 -27.47 8.21 -6.73
C ARG A 298 -26.16 9.00 -6.81
N ASN A 299 -25.20 8.63 -5.95
CA ASN A 299 -23.86 9.17 -6.07
C ASN A 299 -23.26 8.77 -7.42
N ILE A 300 -22.52 9.70 -8.01
CA ILE A 300 -21.87 9.52 -9.30
C ILE A 300 -20.47 8.98 -9.05
N ASN A 301 -20.16 7.84 -9.66
CA ASN A 301 -18.80 7.31 -9.65
C ASN A 301 -17.87 8.25 -10.43
N ALA A 302 -16.80 8.70 -9.78
CA ALA A 302 -15.80 9.57 -10.37
C ALA A 302 -14.60 8.82 -10.97
N PHE A 303 -14.58 7.49 -10.89
CA PHE A 303 -13.42 6.65 -11.19
C PHE A 303 -13.73 5.55 -12.21
N GLN A 304 -12.73 5.22 -13.02
CA GLN A 304 -12.71 3.99 -13.83
C GLN A 304 -11.30 3.42 -13.85
N LEU A 305 -11.15 2.09 -13.70
CA LEU A 305 -9.84 1.42 -13.56
C LEU A 305 -8.94 1.61 -14.78
N ASN A 306 -9.52 1.71 -15.97
CA ASN A 306 -8.80 1.91 -17.23
C ASN A 306 -8.53 3.39 -17.58
N THR A 307 -8.88 4.33 -16.70
CA THR A 307 -8.66 5.77 -16.90
C THR A 307 -7.47 6.29 -16.08
N PRO A 308 -6.87 7.43 -16.48
CA PRO A 308 -5.87 8.10 -15.65
C PRO A 308 -6.48 8.60 -14.34
N ILE A 309 -5.71 8.47 -13.26
CA ILE A 309 -6.08 9.01 -11.95
C ILE A 309 -5.83 10.52 -11.93
N ILE A 310 -6.60 11.30 -11.19
CA ILE A 310 -6.26 12.69 -10.92
C ILE A 310 -5.39 12.75 -9.66
N ALA A 311 -4.26 13.43 -9.74
CA ALA A 311 -3.33 13.49 -8.64
C ALA A 311 -3.90 14.33 -7.48
N GLY A 312 -3.69 13.87 -6.25
CA GLY A 312 -4.09 14.59 -5.03
C GLY A 312 -5.15 13.82 -4.24
N LYS A 313 -6.13 14.54 -3.68
CA LYS A 313 -7.30 13.96 -3.00
C LYS A 313 -7.98 12.83 -3.80
N PRO A 314 -8.17 12.94 -5.13
CA PRO A 314 -8.87 11.91 -5.91
C PRO A 314 -8.17 10.54 -5.86
N PHE A 315 -6.84 10.50 -5.72
CA PHE A 315 -6.10 9.24 -5.59
C PHE A 315 -6.45 8.48 -4.29
N PHE A 316 -6.61 9.20 -3.18
CA PHE A 316 -6.98 8.60 -1.89
C PHE A 316 -8.41 8.06 -1.94
N GLU A 317 -9.31 8.81 -2.57
CA GLU A 317 -10.70 8.41 -2.78
C GLU A 317 -10.79 7.20 -3.72
N TYR A 318 -10.07 7.21 -4.85
CA TYR A 318 -9.92 6.09 -5.77
C TYR A 318 -9.46 4.84 -5.01
N THR A 319 -8.41 4.96 -4.19
CA THR A 319 -7.88 3.83 -3.42
C THR A 319 -8.92 3.27 -2.46
N LYS A 320 -9.60 4.14 -1.71
CA LYS A 320 -10.66 3.75 -0.77
C LYS A 320 -11.85 3.11 -1.48
N HIS A 321 -12.23 3.65 -2.63
CA HIS A 321 -13.33 3.15 -3.46
C HIS A 321 -13.07 1.71 -3.91
N TYR A 322 -11.96 1.45 -4.61
CA TYR A 322 -11.66 0.10 -5.09
C TYR A 322 -11.29 -0.87 -3.97
N TYR A 323 -10.73 -0.39 -2.86
CA TYR A 323 -10.54 -1.24 -1.68
C TYR A 323 -11.86 -1.77 -1.12
N LYS A 324 -12.89 -0.91 -1.03
CA LYS A 324 -14.22 -1.31 -0.56
C LYS A 324 -14.88 -2.30 -1.50
N ILE A 325 -14.89 -2.02 -2.81
CA ILE A 325 -15.48 -2.91 -3.81
C ILE A 325 -14.77 -4.27 -3.79
N LEU A 326 -13.44 -4.28 -3.75
CA LEU A 326 -12.70 -5.54 -3.68
C LEU A 326 -13.01 -6.32 -2.39
N LYS A 327 -13.19 -5.62 -1.26
CA LYS A 327 -13.57 -6.28 -0.01
C LYS A 327 -14.96 -6.89 -0.05
N ASP A 328 -15.92 -6.20 -0.67
CA ASP A 328 -17.26 -6.72 -0.93
C ASP A 328 -17.20 -7.99 -1.80
N ILE A 329 -16.50 -7.94 -2.94
CA ILE A 329 -16.30 -9.11 -3.83
C ILE A 329 -15.64 -10.30 -3.11
N GLN A 330 -14.78 -10.04 -2.14
CA GLN A 330 -14.05 -11.07 -1.40
C GLN A 330 -14.80 -11.61 -0.18
N ASP A 331 -15.88 -10.96 0.24
CA ASP A 331 -16.63 -11.31 1.43
C ASP A 331 -17.93 -12.01 1.04
N ASN A 332 -17.90 -13.34 1.07
CA ASN A 332 -19.06 -14.15 0.70
C ASN A 332 -20.05 -14.39 1.87
N SER A 333 -20.08 -13.48 2.84
CA SER A 333 -21.01 -13.53 3.95
C SER A 333 -22.46 -13.41 3.45
N LYS A 334 -23.37 -14.14 4.08
CA LYS A 334 -24.75 -14.28 3.58
C LYS A 334 -25.55 -12.97 3.53
N TYR A 335 -25.27 -12.05 4.45
CA TYR A 335 -26.07 -10.83 4.66
C TYR A 335 -25.22 -9.55 4.62
N GLU A 336 -23.96 -9.64 4.21
CA GLU A 336 -23.04 -8.50 4.09
C GLU A 336 -22.59 -8.36 2.64
N GLY A 337 -22.39 -7.13 2.16
CA GLY A 337 -21.98 -6.86 0.77
C GLY A 337 -23.13 -6.70 -0.23
N PHE A 338 -22.79 -6.44 -1.49
CA PHE A 338 -23.73 -6.24 -2.59
C PHE A 338 -23.51 -7.18 -3.76
N TYR A 339 -22.26 -7.61 -3.98
CA TYR A 339 -21.89 -8.27 -5.22
C TYR A 339 -21.85 -9.79 -5.04
N ILE A 340 -20.99 -10.30 -4.16
CA ILE A 340 -20.81 -11.73 -3.97
C ILE A 340 -21.26 -12.08 -2.56
N ASN A 341 -22.52 -12.51 -2.42
CA ASN A 341 -23.10 -12.86 -1.13
C ASN A 341 -23.74 -14.25 -1.21
N ASP A 342 -23.47 -15.11 -0.23
CA ASP A 342 -24.01 -16.48 -0.15
C ASP A 342 -23.77 -17.35 -1.42
N ASN A 343 -22.82 -16.96 -2.28
CA ASN A 343 -22.59 -17.56 -3.59
C ASN A 343 -21.94 -18.95 -3.46
N GLU A 344 -22.55 -19.95 -4.09
CA GLU A 344 -22.14 -21.36 -3.96
C GLU A 344 -20.76 -21.65 -4.54
N ILE A 345 -20.44 -21.06 -5.70
CA ILE A 345 -19.11 -21.16 -6.31
C ILE A 345 -18.07 -20.67 -5.30
N VAL A 346 -18.25 -19.46 -4.78
CA VAL A 346 -17.27 -18.87 -3.86
C VAL A 346 -17.19 -19.63 -2.53
N LYS A 347 -18.30 -20.15 -1.98
CA LYS A 347 -18.28 -21.04 -0.81
C LYS A 347 -17.40 -22.26 -1.04
N THR A 348 -17.55 -22.94 -2.18
CA THR A 348 -16.72 -24.08 -2.55
C THR A 348 -15.25 -23.69 -2.69
N LEU A 349 -14.97 -22.55 -3.32
CA LEU A 349 -13.60 -22.06 -3.49
C LEU A 349 -12.93 -21.73 -2.15
N ASP A 350 -13.65 -21.09 -1.24
CA ASP A 350 -13.11 -20.69 0.07
C ASP A 350 -12.94 -21.88 1.04
N LYS A 351 -13.84 -22.87 0.99
CA LYS A 351 -13.74 -24.10 1.81
C LYS A 351 -12.63 -25.02 1.30
N TYR A 352 -12.62 -25.33 0.00
CA TYR A 352 -11.74 -26.37 -0.54
C TYR A 352 -10.53 -25.81 -1.27
N PHE A 353 -10.65 -24.72 -2.02
CA PHE A 353 -9.60 -24.25 -2.96
C PHE A 353 -8.85 -23.01 -2.48
N LYS A 354 -8.92 -22.63 -1.20
CA LYS A 354 -8.24 -21.42 -0.67
C LYS A 354 -6.72 -21.47 -0.66
N ARG A 355 -6.11 -22.66 -0.55
CA ARG A 355 -4.66 -22.85 -0.40
C ARG A 355 -3.99 -23.28 -1.70
N GLY A 356 -2.72 -22.89 -1.86
CA GLY A 356 -1.86 -23.30 -2.98
C GLY A 356 -1.73 -22.22 -4.05
N THR A 357 -0.53 -22.07 -4.60
CA THR A 357 -0.18 -21.01 -5.55
C THR A 357 -1.11 -20.98 -6.76
N GLY A 358 -1.39 -22.13 -7.36
CA GLY A 358 -2.27 -22.22 -8.52
C GLY A 358 -3.70 -21.75 -8.23
N ASN A 359 -4.27 -22.16 -7.08
CA ASN A 359 -5.60 -21.70 -6.71
C ASN A 359 -5.60 -20.19 -6.40
N GLY A 360 -4.55 -19.68 -5.76
CA GLY A 360 -4.42 -18.24 -5.51
C GLY A 360 -4.37 -17.42 -6.80
N ILE A 361 -3.68 -17.91 -7.83
CA ILE A 361 -3.64 -17.27 -9.16
C ILE A 361 -5.02 -17.29 -9.81
N ALA A 362 -5.70 -18.43 -9.81
CA ALA A 362 -7.05 -18.56 -10.38
C ALA A 362 -8.07 -17.67 -9.66
N ARG A 363 -8.03 -17.64 -8.32
CA ARG A 363 -8.88 -16.76 -7.51
C ARG A 363 -8.61 -15.28 -7.79
N LEU A 364 -7.34 -14.90 -7.98
CA LEU A 364 -6.99 -13.52 -8.34
C LEU A 364 -7.52 -13.14 -9.73
N LEU A 365 -7.40 -14.02 -10.72
CA LEU A 365 -7.95 -13.78 -12.07
C LEU A 365 -9.47 -13.60 -12.02
N PHE A 366 -10.15 -14.45 -11.25
CA PHE A 366 -11.58 -14.32 -10.98
C PHE A 366 -11.91 -12.97 -10.35
N ASP A 367 -11.34 -12.65 -9.17
CA ASP A 367 -11.62 -11.42 -8.44
C ASP A 367 -11.33 -10.15 -9.27
N THR A 368 -10.23 -10.15 -10.03
CA THR A 368 -9.86 -8.98 -10.87
C THR A 368 -10.78 -8.80 -12.07
N SER A 369 -11.27 -9.87 -12.67
CA SER A 369 -12.27 -9.79 -13.76
C SER A 369 -13.63 -9.30 -13.24
N VAL A 370 -14.05 -9.77 -12.07
CA VAL A 370 -15.26 -9.30 -11.37
C VAL A 370 -15.12 -7.83 -10.99
N LEU A 371 -13.99 -7.42 -10.42
CA LEU A 371 -13.72 -6.04 -10.07
C LEU A 371 -13.80 -5.10 -11.29
N LEU A 372 -13.25 -5.52 -12.43
CA LEU A 372 -13.30 -4.73 -13.67
C LEU A 372 -14.72 -4.66 -14.27
N TYR A 373 -15.51 -5.72 -14.15
CA TYR A 373 -16.92 -5.68 -14.55
C TYR A 373 -17.70 -4.69 -13.67
N VAL A 374 -17.54 -4.78 -12.35
CA VAL A 374 -18.24 -3.91 -11.40
C VAL A 374 -17.88 -2.45 -11.65
N ASP A 375 -16.59 -2.14 -11.83
CA ASP A 375 -16.09 -0.81 -12.18
C ASP A 375 -16.79 -0.20 -13.40
N ARG A 376 -17.04 -1.04 -14.42
CA ARG A 376 -17.50 -0.57 -15.72
C ARG A 376 -19.02 -0.47 -15.82
N PHE A 377 -19.73 -1.40 -15.20
CA PHE A 377 -21.15 -1.60 -15.49
C PHE A 377 -22.07 -1.47 -14.28
N CYS A 378 -21.55 -1.63 -13.06
CA CYS A 378 -22.39 -1.56 -11.87
C CYS A 378 -22.43 -0.13 -11.32
N PRO A 379 -23.63 0.42 -11.00
CA PRO A 379 -23.74 1.74 -10.40
C PRO A 379 -23.20 1.74 -8.96
N GLU A 380 -22.60 2.88 -8.54
CA GLU A 380 -21.96 3.01 -7.22
C GLU A 380 -22.93 2.82 -6.03
N THR A 381 -24.20 3.17 -6.22
CA THR A 381 -25.22 3.07 -5.18
C THR A 381 -26.11 1.88 -5.51
N TYR A 382 -26.08 0.83 -4.68
CA TYR A 382 -26.82 -0.44 -4.73
C TYR A 382 -27.28 -0.89 -6.14
N PRO A 383 -26.63 -1.90 -6.74
CA PRO A 383 -27.04 -2.44 -8.04
C PRO A 383 -28.54 -2.75 -8.07
N THR A 384 -29.19 -2.44 -9.19
CA THR A 384 -30.59 -2.84 -9.40
C THR A 384 -30.69 -4.35 -9.57
N LYS A 385 -31.91 -4.90 -9.50
CA LYS A 385 -32.12 -6.33 -9.76
C LYS A 385 -31.66 -6.76 -11.16
N GLU A 386 -31.79 -5.87 -12.14
CA GLU A 386 -31.35 -6.13 -13.51
C GLU A 386 -29.81 -6.15 -13.60
N ASP A 387 -29.15 -5.17 -12.95
CA ASP A 387 -27.68 -5.15 -12.85
C ASP A 387 -27.15 -6.43 -12.21
N LEU A 388 -27.79 -6.89 -11.12
CA LEU A 388 -27.42 -8.11 -10.42
C LEU A 388 -27.62 -9.37 -11.26
N ALA A 389 -28.71 -9.47 -12.02
CA ALA A 389 -28.94 -10.63 -12.88
C ALA A 389 -27.88 -10.78 -13.97
N GLN A 390 -27.49 -9.68 -14.62
CA GLN A 390 -26.41 -9.69 -15.61
C GLN A 390 -25.04 -9.96 -14.94
N PHE A 391 -24.84 -9.40 -13.75
CA PHE A 391 -23.63 -9.62 -12.96
C PHE A 391 -23.48 -11.09 -12.54
N GLU A 392 -24.54 -11.75 -12.08
CA GLU A 392 -24.53 -13.17 -11.71
C GLU A 392 -24.12 -14.06 -12.90
N GLN A 393 -24.66 -13.78 -14.08
CA GLN A 393 -24.27 -14.49 -15.30
C GLN A 393 -22.79 -14.24 -15.65
N PHE A 394 -22.31 -13.01 -15.47
CA PHE A 394 -20.90 -12.69 -15.67
C PHE A 394 -20.00 -13.40 -14.66
N VAL A 395 -20.41 -13.51 -13.39
CA VAL A 395 -19.67 -14.23 -12.34
C VAL A 395 -19.44 -15.69 -12.76
N ILE A 396 -20.43 -16.34 -13.36
CA ILE A 396 -20.27 -17.70 -13.90
C ILE A 396 -19.21 -17.70 -15.01
N TYR A 397 -19.29 -16.80 -15.99
CA TYR A 397 -18.31 -16.74 -17.10
C TYR A 397 -16.89 -16.40 -16.64
N ALA A 398 -16.74 -15.46 -15.69
CA ALA A 398 -15.49 -15.13 -15.06
C ALA A 398 -14.89 -16.33 -14.33
N PHE A 399 -15.73 -17.09 -13.60
CA PHE A 399 -15.32 -18.32 -12.93
C PHE A 399 -14.88 -19.39 -13.94
N ILE A 400 -15.68 -19.68 -14.97
CA ILE A 400 -15.35 -20.66 -16.01
C ILE A 400 -14.03 -20.29 -16.67
N TRP A 401 -13.83 -19.02 -17.03
CA TRP A 401 -12.57 -18.55 -17.61
C TRP A 401 -11.38 -18.72 -16.67
N ALA A 402 -11.46 -18.24 -15.43
CA ALA A 402 -10.35 -18.28 -14.49
C ALA A 402 -10.01 -19.71 -14.03
N TYR A 403 -11.01 -20.55 -13.82
CA TYR A 403 -10.82 -21.92 -13.37
C TYR A 403 -10.59 -22.91 -14.52
N SER A 404 -10.86 -22.55 -15.78
CA SER A 404 -10.37 -23.32 -16.93
C SER A 404 -8.85 -23.36 -16.94
N LEU A 405 -8.20 -22.22 -16.67
CA LEU A 405 -6.75 -22.18 -16.48
C LEU A 405 -6.32 -23.09 -15.32
N ARG A 406 -7.02 -23.05 -14.20
CA ARG A 406 -6.66 -23.88 -13.04
C ARG A 406 -6.77 -25.37 -13.34
N ALA A 407 -7.84 -25.77 -14.01
CA ALA A 407 -8.16 -27.17 -14.29
C ALA A 407 -7.18 -27.80 -15.27
N GLN A 408 -6.68 -27.05 -16.24
CA GLN A 408 -5.80 -27.54 -17.31
C GLN A 408 -4.32 -27.64 -16.92
N TYR A 409 -3.93 -27.20 -15.72
CA TYR A 409 -2.55 -27.24 -15.24
C TYR A 409 -2.41 -28.06 -13.96
N ARG A 410 -1.42 -28.96 -13.96
CA ARG A 410 -0.99 -29.69 -12.76
C ARG A 410 -0.32 -28.75 -11.75
N ASN A 411 0.58 -27.90 -12.23
CA ASN A 411 1.28 -26.88 -11.45
C ASN A 411 1.08 -25.54 -12.15
N LEU A 412 0.17 -24.72 -11.63
CA LEU A 412 -0.10 -23.40 -12.18
C LEU A 412 0.81 -22.34 -11.55
N GLY A 413 1.60 -21.68 -12.39
CA GLY A 413 2.46 -20.55 -12.03
C GLY A 413 2.16 -19.29 -12.87
N TRP A 414 2.79 -18.17 -12.51
CA TRP A 414 2.50 -16.87 -13.12
C TRP A 414 2.81 -16.81 -14.62
N LEU A 415 3.89 -17.45 -15.09
CA LEU A 415 4.20 -17.46 -16.52
C LEU A 415 3.07 -18.09 -17.35
N SER A 416 2.53 -19.22 -16.89
CA SER A 416 1.38 -19.88 -17.52
C SER A 416 0.14 -19.00 -17.50
N ALA A 417 -0.13 -18.34 -16.37
CA ALA A 417 -1.27 -17.43 -16.25
C ALA A 417 -1.15 -16.21 -17.19
N GLN A 418 0.04 -15.63 -17.31
CA GLN A 418 0.28 -14.53 -18.25
C GLN A 418 0.09 -14.99 -19.70
N ASN A 419 0.63 -16.15 -20.08
CA ASN A 419 0.45 -16.68 -21.43
C ASN A 419 -1.03 -17.01 -21.74
N TYR A 420 -1.79 -17.44 -20.73
CA TYR A 420 -3.24 -17.65 -20.84
C TYR A 420 -4.00 -16.36 -21.11
N ILE A 421 -3.74 -15.31 -20.32
CA ILE A 421 -4.36 -14.00 -20.51
C ILE A 421 -3.97 -13.41 -21.88
N MET A 422 -2.72 -13.57 -22.31
CA MET A 422 -2.27 -13.05 -23.61
C MET A 422 -2.80 -13.87 -24.81
N GLY A 423 -3.52 -14.97 -24.58
CA GLY A 423 -3.96 -15.89 -25.63
C GLY A 423 -2.83 -16.66 -26.32
N GLU A 424 -1.61 -16.58 -25.78
CA GLU A 424 -0.44 -17.33 -26.27
C GLU A 424 -0.56 -18.83 -25.97
N SER A 425 -1.39 -19.19 -24.99
CA SER A 425 -1.62 -20.57 -24.57
C SER A 425 -2.37 -21.42 -25.60
N ASN A 426 -3.05 -20.80 -26.56
CA ASN A 426 -3.74 -21.52 -27.64
C ASN A 426 -2.77 -22.35 -28.49
N LYS A 427 -1.50 -21.92 -28.56
CA LYS A 427 -0.41 -22.67 -29.22
C LYS A 427 -0.06 -23.99 -28.52
N PHE A 428 -0.48 -24.15 -27.27
CA PHE A 428 -0.25 -25.34 -26.45
C PHE A 428 -1.55 -26.13 -26.18
N GLY A 429 -2.62 -25.85 -26.93
CA GLY A 429 -3.90 -26.54 -26.80
C GLY A 429 -4.69 -26.20 -25.53
N ILE A 430 -4.34 -25.11 -24.83
CA ILE A 430 -5.08 -24.67 -23.65
C ILE A 430 -6.36 -23.94 -24.08
N ILE A 431 -7.50 -24.45 -23.61
CA ILE A 431 -8.84 -23.94 -23.87
C ILE A 431 -9.11 -22.69 -23.02
N ASN A 432 -9.91 -21.76 -23.55
CA ASN A 432 -10.31 -20.49 -22.92
C ASN A 432 -9.16 -19.48 -22.67
N GLY A 433 -8.00 -19.68 -23.32
CA GLY A 433 -6.88 -18.75 -23.30
C GLY A 433 -7.14 -17.49 -24.13
N PHE A 434 -7.61 -16.43 -23.47
CA PHE A 434 -7.80 -15.11 -24.08
C PHE A 434 -7.78 -13.98 -23.03
N ASN A 435 -7.64 -12.74 -23.49
CA ASN A 435 -7.57 -11.56 -22.64
C ASN A 435 -8.97 -11.09 -22.23
N MET A 436 -9.50 -11.67 -21.14
CA MET A 436 -10.76 -11.28 -20.52
C MET A 436 -10.84 -9.77 -20.23
N TYR A 437 -9.73 -9.15 -19.80
CA TYR A 437 -9.71 -7.74 -19.41
C TYR A 437 -9.89 -6.80 -20.60
N GLN A 438 -9.29 -7.12 -21.75
CA GLN A 438 -9.51 -6.38 -22.99
C GLN A 438 -10.94 -6.54 -23.52
N LEU A 439 -11.54 -7.74 -23.36
CA LEU A 439 -12.94 -7.94 -23.72
C LEU A 439 -13.83 -7.04 -22.87
N ILE A 440 -13.73 -7.10 -21.54
CA ILE A 440 -14.50 -6.22 -20.64
C ILE A 440 -14.26 -4.74 -21.00
N ALA A 441 -13.00 -4.34 -21.21
CA ALA A 441 -12.63 -2.96 -21.44
C ALA A 441 -13.08 -2.37 -22.80
N ARG A 442 -13.53 -3.20 -23.75
CA ARG A 442 -14.00 -2.75 -25.07
C ARG A 442 -15.52 -2.67 -25.20
N GLN A 443 -16.27 -3.33 -24.31
CA GLN A 443 -17.72 -3.46 -24.43
C GLN A 443 -18.45 -2.27 -23.81
N ASP A 444 -19.48 -1.75 -24.48
CA ASP A 444 -20.26 -0.61 -24.00
C ASP A 444 -21.34 -0.99 -22.98
N SER A 445 -21.73 -2.26 -22.94
CA SER A 445 -22.83 -2.77 -22.13
C SER A 445 -22.57 -4.20 -21.63
N PRO A 446 -23.18 -4.60 -20.49
CA PRO A 446 -23.16 -5.97 -20.01
C PRO A 446 -23.66 -6.99 -21.03
N ALA A 447 -24.77 -6.68 -21.72
CA ALA A 447 -25.39 -7.58 -22.68
C ALA A 447 -24.44 -7.93 -23.83
N SER A 448 -23.75 -6.93 -24.40
CA SER A 448 -22.75 -7.15 -25.45
C SER A 448 -21.56 -7.97 -24.96
N LEU A 449 -21.09 -7.71 -23.72
CA LEU A 449 -20.03 -8.51 -23.10
C LEU A 449 -20.45 -9.96 -22.90
N LEU A 450 -21.63 -10.21 -22.33
CA LEU A 450 -22.13 -11.56 -22.06
C LEU A 450 -22.30 -12.35 -23.36
N SER A 451 -22.85 -11.73 -24.42
CA SER A 451 -22.92 -12.36 -25.75
C SER A 451 -21.54 -12.74 -26.27
N THR A 452 -20.58 -11.80 -26.21
CA THR A 452 -19.21 -12.04 -26.66
C THR A 452 -18.54 -13.16 -25.87
N LEU A 453 -18.79 -13.26 -24.56
CA LEU A 453 -18.23 -14.31 -23.72
C LEU A 453 -18.87 -15.68 -23.99
N ALA A 454 -20.18 -15.72 -24.26
CA ALA A 454 -20.86 -16.94 -24.65
C ALA A 454 -20.27 -17.54 -25.95
N ASP A 455 -19.87 -16.69 -26.89
CA ASP A 455 -19.23 -17.11 -28.15
C ASP A 455 -17.76 -17.56 -27.97
N ASN A 456 -17.04 -16.97 -27.01
CA ASN A 456 -15.61 -17.25 -26.81
C ASN A 456 -15.34 -18.41 -25.83
N LEU A 457 -16.20 -18.61 -24.84
CA LEU A 457 -16.01 -19.66 -23.84
C LEU A 457 -16.37 -21.04 -24.38
N CYS A 458 -15.43 -21.95 -24.27
CA CYS A 458 -15.52 -23.33 -24.75
C CYS A 458 -15.64 -24.31 -23.57
N THR A 459 -16.28 -25.45 -23.85
CA THR A 459 -16.44 -26.56 -22.91
C THR A 459 -15.13 -27.34 -22.73
N LEU A 460 -14.80 -27.71 -21.50
CA LEU A 460 -13.71 -28.66 -21.21
C LEU A 460 -14.19 -30.11 -21.30
N SER A 461 -13.29 -31.01 -21.66
CA SER A 461 -13.45 -32.45 -21.60
C SER A 461 -12.56 -33.07 -20.51
N ILE A 462 -12.81 -34.32 -20.15
CA ILE A 462 -11.98 -35.03 -19.16
C ILE A 462 -10.49 -35.08 -19.53
N GLY A 463 -10.16 -35.10 -20.83
CA GLY A 463 -8.78 -35.11 -21.32
C GLY A 463 -8.04 -33.80 -21.12
N ASP A 464 -8.77 -32.70 -20.93
CA ASP A 464 -8.19 -31.36 -20.73
C ASP A 464 -7.84 -31.12 -19.26
N ILE A 465 -8.40 -31.92 -18.34
CA ILE A 465 -8.20 -31.72 -16.90
C ILE A 465 -6.87 -32.32 -16.48
N ASN A 466 -5.99 -31.50 -15.91
CA ASN A 466 -4.70 -31.88 -15.35
C ASN A 466 -4.57 -31.54 -13.85
N ASP A 467 -5.58 -30.89 -13.27
CA ASP A 467 -5.65 -30.61 -11.84
C ASP A 467 -5.92 -31.89 -11.05
N ARG A 468 -4.87 -32.45 -10.46
CA ARG A 468 -4.92 -33.70 -9.68
C ARG A 468 -5.97 -33.68 -8.58
N ARG A 469 -6.26 -32.55 -7.95
CA ARG A 469 -7.22 -32.52 -6.85
C ARG A 469 -8.65 -32.78 -7.30
N VAL A 470 -8.99 -32.39 -8.53
CA VAL A 470 -10.30 -32.64 -9.15
C VAL A 470 -10.31 -33.89 -10.04
N LEU A 471 -9.13 -34.40 -10.43
CA LEU A 471 -8.96 -35.72 -11.08
C LEU A 471 -8.96 -36.88 -10.08
N GLU A 472 -8.32 -36.72 -8.93
CA GLU A 472 -8.32 -37.72 -7.86
C GLU A 472 -9.72 -37.85 -7.28
N SER A 473 -10.53 -36.80 -7.27
CA SER A 473 -11.95 -36.96 -6.93
C SER A 473 -12.68 -37.82 -7.97
N THR A 474 -12.43 -37.63 -9.27
CA THR A 474 -13.02 -38.46 -10.34
C THR A 474 -12.47 -39.90 -10.40
N SER A 475 -11.28 -40.18 -9.86
CA SER A 475 -10.63 -41.51 -9.92
C SER A 475 -10.52 -42.25 -8.58
N THR A 476 -10.66 -41.57 -7.43
CA THR A 476 -10.58 -42.17 -6.08
C THR A 476 -11.91 -42.16 -5.30
N GLY A 477 -13.03 -41.81 -5.96
CA GLY A 477 -14.38 -42.06 -5.44
C GLY A 477 -15.14 -40.85 -4.88
N ARG A 478 -14.61 -39.63 -4.96
CA ARG A 478 -15.34 -38.38 -4.67
C ARG A 478 -15.97 -37.83 -5.94
N LYS A 479 -17.23 -38.18 -6.21
CA LYS A 479 -17.93 -37.80 -7.46
C LYS A 479 -17.91 -36.27 -7.67
N ILE A 480 -17.94 -35.81 -8.93
CA ILE A 480 -18.09 -34.37 -9.26
C ILE A 480 -19.26 -33.73 -8.50
N ASN A 481 -20.33 -34.50 -8.27
CA ASN A 481 -21.54 -34.06 -7.56
C ASN A 481 -21.48 -34.27 -6.04
N GLU A 482 -20.30 -34.54 -5.46
CA GLU A 482 -20.17 -34.71 -4.00
C GLU A 482 -20.35 -33.37 -3.27
N GLU A 483 -21.08 -33.43 -2.18
CA GLU A 483 -21.44 -32.29 -1.35
C GLU A 483 -21.22 -32.65 0.12
N GLU A 484 -20.64 -31.72 0.89
CA GLU A 484 -20.40 -31.83 2.32
C GLU A 484 -20.91 -30.54 2.99
N ASP A 485 -21.89 -30.66 3.89
CA ASP A 485 -22.53 -29.55 4.62
C ASP A 485 -23.21 -28.49 3.72
N GLY A 486 -23.87 -28.89 2.63
CA GLY A 486 -24.49 -27.91 1.73
C GLY A 486 -23.51 -27.26 0.74
N ILE A 487 -22.26 -27.75 0.66
CA ILE A 487 -21.19 -27.15 -0.16
C ILE A 487 -20.54 -28.20 -1.05
N HIS A 488 -20.46 -27.93 -2.34
CA HIS A 488 -19.83 -28.83 -3.30
C HIS A 488 -18.32 -28.95 -3.07
N CYS A 489 -17.80 -30.17 -3.12
CA CYS A 489 -16.38 -30.48 -2.89
C CYS A 489 -15.49 -30.20 -4.11
N ASN A 490 -16.08 -30.13 -5.31
CA ASN A 490 -15.36 -30.03 -6.58
C ASN A 490 -15.92 -28.88 -7.43
N TYR A 491 -15.07 -27.91 -7.78
CA TYR A 491 -15.51 -26.76 -8.58
C TYR A 491 -15.94 -27.15 -10.01
N LEU A 492 -15.53 -28.32 -10.53
CA LEU A 492 -16.00 -28.83 -11.82
C LEU A 492 -17.51 -29.14 -11.82
N PHE A 493 -18.14 -29.25 -10.64
CA PHE A 493 -19.59 -29.32 -10.53
C PHE A 493 -20.25 -28.13 -11.25
N PHE A 494 -19.80 -26.91 -10.95
CA PHE A 494 -20.35 -25.70 -11.54
C PHE A 494 -20.03 -25.57 -13.03
N PHE A 495 -18.93 -26.18 -13.50
CA PHE A 495 -18.68 -26.28 -14.94
C PHE A 495 -19.74 -27.16 -15.61
N LYS A 496 -20.04 -28.32 -15.02
CA LYS A 496 -21.04 -29.25 -15.54
C LYS A 496 -22.45 -28.68 -15.50
N GLU A 497 -22.83 -28.05 -14.38
CA GLU A 497 -24.13 -27.41 -14.19
C GLU A 497 -24.39 -26.33 -15.24
N ASN A 498 -23.36 -25.54 -15.58
CA ASN A 498 -23.46 -24.46 -16.55
C ASN A 498 -23.12 -24.90 -17.99
N GLY A 499 -22.98 -26.20 -18.26
CA GLY A 499 -22.75 -26.74 -19.61
C GLY A 499 -21.33 -26.59 -20.17
N PHE A 500 -20.35 -26.24 -19.32
CA PHE A 500 -18.94 -26.04 -19.68
C PHE A 500 -18.02 -27.25 -19.38
N TYR A 501 -18.60 -28.40 -19.04
CA TYR A 501 -17.87 -29.66 -18.87
C TYR A 501 -18.63 -30.84 -19.48
N LYS A 502 -17.95 -31.62 -20.32
CA LYS A 502 -18.50 -32.79 -21.05
C LYS A 502 -17.91 -34.11 -20.56
#